data_AF-A0A9E4ZS54-F1
#
_entry.id   AF-A0A9E4ZS54-F1
#
_cell.length_a   1.000
_cell.length_b   1.000
_cell.length_c   1.000
_cell.angle_alpha   90.00
_cell.angle_beta   90.00
_cell.angle_gamma   90.00
#
_symmetry.space_group_name_H-M   'P 1'
#
loop_
_entity.id
_entity.type
_entity.pdbx_description
1 polymer ?
#
loop_
_entity_poly.entity_id
_entity_poly.type
_entity_poly.pdbx_seq_one_letter_code
_entity_poly.pdbx_strand_id
1 'polypeptide(L)'
;IARIGWLPDSFGFSAQLPQLLRKAGLEVFVTHKLMWNDTNKFPHTLFIWEGLDGSRIPVHILPVSYSGVAHAGEFTEAWRKHVEKEGPALHAVGLGDGGGGLNPFIAERLKWMKDLPLTPNVEYEVSEEEYLERIKRIESKLPVWRGELYVEIHRGVYTMNHRIKELVSRLERCLRVAETWASIAWIEGFSEYPSDTLSRAWRVLLRNQFHDVLSGTASWEAYREAFEELEKTLEECNSILEKTMEAIAGSRDGNGRYIYIFNSLPWSRREVVSLPRGRYESRGTVILGSQDLGDSVALELEIPGLGYIVLEQASKEPQQSSGPATALARGDDIVLSNGVVEVTLHADGSITLVDNELGWHAIGKESFVFKAHQDKPGLWDAWDIEKSTLEDPGVPLKPLSKPRILLNGPLIACAEIPLGFKSSQVLEIVCLKGSLKIVEISLGVAWKSRGYLLKLWVKPSLSFKYVDCEIPFGVLKRPAEPRDDFERAKYEFPVLRWIDASDGLKGLALLSPTLHGYSVKDGWIGLTIAK
;
A
#
# COMPACT_ATOMS: atom_id res chain seq x y z
N ILE A 1 6.45 28.98 -9.30
CA ILE A 1 5.97 27.62 -8.96
C ILE A 1 5.13 27.16 -10.14
N ALA A 2 5.35 25.96 -10.68
CA ALA A 2 4.53 25.45 -11.78
C ALA A 2 3.09 25.24 -11.28
N ARG A 3 2.09 25.58 -12.10
CA ARG A 3 0.66 25.43 -11.78
C ARG A 3 0.00 24.27 -12.50
N ILE A 4 0.76 23.54 -13.32
CA ILE A 4 0.30 22.35 -14.03
C ILE A 4 0.93 21.11 -13.38
N GLY A 5 0.09 20.21 -12.86
CA GLY A 5 0.53 18.88 -12.42
C GLY A 5 0.73 17.96 -13.62
N TRP A 6 1.93 17.41 -13.80
CA TRP A 6 2.29 16.64 -14.99
C TRP A 6 2.66 15.20 -14.62
N LEU A 7 1.78 14.24 -14.89
CA LEU A 7 1.99 12.81 -14.65
C LEU A 7 1.52 11.98 -15.85
N PRO A 8 2.26 12.01 -16.98
CA PRO A 8 1.84 11.36 -18.21
C PRO A 8 1.85 9.83 -18.11
N ASP A 9 2.80 9.27 -17.34
CA ASP A 9 3.11 7.84 -17.37
C ASP A 9 2.87 7.10 -16.06
N SER A 10 2.09 7.67 -15.14
CA SER A 10 1.71 6.97 -13.91
C SER A 10 0.63 5.90 -14.15
N PHE A 11 0.78 4.76 -13.48
CA PHE A 11 -0.09 3.58 -13.64
C PHE A 11 -1.37 3.67 -12.79
N GLY A 12 -2.16 4.73 -13.01
CA GLY A 12 -3.42 5.00 -12.30
C GLY A 12 -3.32 6.12 -11.27
N PHE A 13 -4.48 6.66 -10.87
CA PHE A 13 -4.53 7.82 -9.97
C PHE A 13 -5.62 7.69 -8.89
N SER A 14 -5.21 7.88 -7.64
CA SER A 14 -6.08 7.84 -6.45
C SER A 14 -7.17 8.91 -6.52
N ALA A 15 -8.38 8.55 -6.08
CA ALA A 15 -9.54 9.45 -6.01
C ALA A 15 -9.32 10.69 -5.12
N GLN A 16 -8.31 10.68 -4.24
CA GLN A 16 -8.00 11.82 -3.37
C GLN A 16 -7.02 12.83 -3.99
N LEU A 17 -6.40 12.49 -5.12
CA LEU A 17 -5.37 13.31 -5.75
C LEU A 17 -5.86 14.73 -6.11
N PRO A 18 -7.13 14.99 -6.54
CA PRO A 18 -7.62 16.35 -6.78
C PRO A 18 -7.41 17.30 -5.60
N GLN A 19 -7.68 16.84 -4.37
CA GLN A 19 -7.48 17.63 -3.16
C GLN A 19 -5.99 17.96 -2.95
N LEU A 20 -5.12 16.96 -3.13
CA LEU A 20 -3.68 17.12 -2.93
C LEU A 20 -3.08 18.09 -3.96
N LEU A 21 -3.47 17.97 -5.23
CA LEU A 21 -3.04 18.86 -6.30
C LEU A 21 -3.47 20.31 -6.01
N ARG A 22 -4.72 20.53 -5.57
CA ARG A 22 -5.19 21.86 -5.19
C ARG A 22 -4.45 22.44 -3.99
N LYS A 23 -4.18 21.63 -2.96
CA LYS A 23 -3.37 22.04 -1.79
C LYS A 23 -1.93 22.40 -2.17
N ALA A 24 -1.38 21.76 -3.21
CA ALA A 24 -0.07 22.08 -3.76
C ALA A 24 -0.06 23.33 -4.66
N GLY A 25 -1.21 23.99 -4.87
CA GLY A 25 -1.32 25.18 -5.71
C GLY A 25 -1.41 24.87 -7.21
N LEU A 26 -1.71 23.63 -7.60
CA LEU A 26 -1.89 23.23 -8.99
C LEU A 26 -3.31 23.58 -9.47
N GLU A 27 -3.39 24.12 -10.68
CA GLU A 27 -4.63 24.58 -11.30
C GLU A 27 -5.19 23.61 -12.34
N VAL A 28 -4.33 22.84 -13.01
CA VAL A 28 -4.68 21.84 -14.03
C VAL A 28 -3.82 20.60 -13.84
N PHE A 29 -4.37 19.42 -14.15
CA PHE A 29 -3.66 18.15 -14.15
C PHE A 29 -3.56 17.58 -15.57
N VAL A 30 -2.40 17.02 -15.94
CA VAL A 30 -2.15 16.47 -17.26
C VAL A 30 -1.63 15.03 -17.15
N THR A 31 -2.21 14.14 -17.95
CA THR A 31 -1.81 12.72 -18.01
C THR A 31 -1.95 12.13 -19.42
N HIS A 32 -1.43 10.92 -19.66
CA HIS A 32 -1.58 10.18 -20.92
C HIS A 32 -2.08 8.75 -20.70
N LYS A 33 -1.65 8.07 -19.63
CA LYS A 33 -1.77 6.61 -19.47
C LYS A 33 -3.20 6.05 -19.53
N LEU A 34 -4.23 6.85 -19.26
CA LEU A 34 -5.64 6.44 -19.45
C LEU A 34 -5.99 6.07 -20.90
N MET A 35 -5.21 6.55 -21.87
CA MET A 35 -5.37 6.18 -23.28
C MET A 35 -4.91 4.74 -23.59
N TRP A 36 -4.28 4.06 -22.63
CA TRP A 36 -3.76 2.69 -22.75
C TRP A 36 -4.68 1.63 -22.12
N ASN A 37 -5.89 2.01 -21.70
CA ASN A 37 -6.84 1.04 -21.16
C ASN A 37 -7.10 -0.11 -22.15
N ASP A 38 -7.00 -1.35 -21.66
CA ASP A 38 -7.14 -2.57 -22.47
C ASP A 38 -8.61 -2.95 -22.74
N THR A 39 -9.53 -2.55 -21.85
CA THR A 39 -10.93 -3.01 -21.85
C THR A 39 -11.86 -1.88 -22.30
N ASN A 40 -11.76 -0.69 -21.69
CA ASN A 40 -12.65 0.43 -21.94
C ASN A 40 -11.92 1.65 -22.49
N LYS A 41 -12.48 2.26 -23.53
CA LYS A 41 -12.07 3.59 -23.97
C LYS A 41 -12.55 4.62 -22.94
N PHE A 42 -11.62 5.39 -22.36
CA PHE A 42 -11.97 6.50 -21.48
C PHE A 42 -12.76 7.58 -22.25
N PRO A 43 -13.87 8.11 -21.69
CA PRO A 43 -14.84 8.88 -22.47
C PRO A 43 -14.46 10.34 -22.76
N HIS A 44 -13.52 10.90 -22.00
CA HIS A 44 -13.18 12.33 -22.04
C HIS A 44 -11.70 12.55 -22.30
N THR A 45 -11.36 13.72 -22.83
CA THR A 45 -9.96 14.17 -22.97
C THR A 45 -9.69 15.48 -22.25
N LEU A 46 -10.74 16.23 -21.93
CA LEU A 46 -10.69 17.39 -21.05
C LEU A 46 -11.95 17.38 -20.18
N PHE A 47 -11.78 17.31 -18.86
CA PHE A 47 -12.90 17.14 -17.92
C PHE A 47 -12.54 17.69 -16.53
N ILE A 48 -13.52 17.81 -15.64
CA ILE A 48 -13.31 18.13 -14.23
C ILE A 48 -13.22 16.84 -13.44
N TRP A 49 -12.13 16.65 -12.70
CA TRP A 49 -11.99 15.56 -11.76
C TRP A 49 -12.33 16.02 -10.34
N GLU A 50 -13.35 15.40 -9.75
CA GLU A 50 -13.81 15.66 -8.40
C GLU A 50 -13.31 14.57 -7.44
N GLY A 51 -12.56 14.98 -6.41
CA GLY A 51 -12.05 14.11 -5.37
C GLY A 51 -13.09 13.78 -4.30
N LEU A 52 -12.75 12.88 -3.36
CA LEU A 52 -13.72 12.41 -2.35
C LEU A 52 -14.24 13.53 -1.43
N ASP A 53 -13.47 14.59 -1.25
CA ASP A 53 -13.83 15.76 -0.44
C ASP A 53 -14.62 16.83 -1.23
N GLY A 54 -14.88 16.59 -2.52
CA GLY A 54 -15.52 17.56 -3.42
C GLY A 54 -14.55 18.58 -4.06
N SER A 55 -13.24 18.52 -3.76
CA SER A 55 -12.24 19.32 -4.47
C SER A 55 -12.24 18.97 -5.96
N ARG A 56 -12.24 19.98 -6.83
CA ARG A 56 -12.33 19.82 -8.30
C ARG A 56 -11.09 20.37 -8.99
N ILE A 57 -10.54 19.65 -9.96
CA ILE A 57 -9.45 20.13 -10.82
C ILE A 57 -9.70 19.74 -12.29
N PRO A 58 -9.51 20.64 -13.26
CA PRO A 58 -9.48 20.28 -14.67
C PRO A 58 -8.36 19.29 -14.97
N VAL A 59 -8.69 18.24 -15.73
CA VAL A 59 -7.76 17.21 -16.20
C VAL A 59 -7.71 17.25 -17.72
N HIS A 60 -6.50 17.29 -18.28
CA HIS A 60 -6.25 17.19 -19.71
C HIS A 60 -5.50 15.87 -20.01
N ILE A 61 -6.11 14.99 -20.80
CA ILE A 61 -5.47 13.76 -21.27
C ILE A 61 -4.82 14.03 -22.62
N LEU A 62 -3.53 13.70 -22.74
CA LEU A 62 -2.80 13.68 -24.00
C LEU A 62 -3.30 12.51 -24.86
N PRO A 63 -4.00 12.74 -25.98
CA PRO A 63 -4.72 11.69 -26.68
C PRO A 63 -3.85 10.80 -27.58
N VAL A 64 -2.62 11.22 -27.87
CA VAL A 64 -1.71 10.53 -28.81
C VAL A 64 -0.48 10.01 -28.08
N SER A 65 0.34 10.91 -27.53
CA SER A 65 1.59 10.56 -26.85
C SER A 65 2.06 11.72 -25.98
N TYR A 66 2.98 11.43 -25.04
CA TYR A 66 3.80 12.44 -24.38
C TYR A 66 5.21 12.60 -25.00
N SER A 67 5.49 11.82 -26.06
CA SER A 67 6.79 11.72 -26.73
C SER A 67 6.67 11.98 -28.25
N GLY A 68 5.97 13.04 -28.66
CA GLY A 68 5.74 13.36 -30.08
C GLY A 68 6.97 13.93 -30.79
N VAL A 69 7.12 13.66 -32.09
CA VAL A 69 8.23 14.18 -32.92
C VAL A 69 7.79 15.29 -33.90
N ALA A 70 6.63 15.88 -33.62
CA ALA A 70 6.00 16.98 -34.36
C ALA A 70 5.71 16.64 -35.82
N HIS A 71 5.25 15.43 -36.10
CA HIS A 71 4.70 15.09 -37.41
C HIS A 71 3.28 15.63 -37.56
N ALA A 72 2.91 16.07 -38.76
CA ALA A 72 1.58 16.60 -39.05
C ALA A 72 0.42 15.63 -38.71
N GLY A 73 0.66 14.34 -38.89
CA GLY A 73 -0.27 13.28 -38.50
C GLY A 73 -0.57 13.26 -37.01
N GLU A 74 0.41 13.56 -36.14
CA GLU A 74 0.23 13.56 -34.68
C GLU A 74 -0.76 14.65 -34.24
N PHE A 75 -0.62 15.88 -34.75
CA PHE A 75 -1.55 16.98 -34.43
C PHE A 75 -2.95 16.72 -34.98
N THR A 76 -3.03 16.18 -36.19
CA THR A 76 -4.31 15.82 -36.83
C THR A 76 -5.00 14.72 -36.02
N GLU A 77 -4.25 13.72 -35.57
CA GLU A 77 -4.77 12.65 -34.73
C GLU A 77 -5.14 13.14 -33.33
N ALA A 78 -4.34 14.01 -32.73
CA ALA A 78 -4.62 14.59 -31.42
C ALA A 78 -5.92 15.39 -31.45
N TRP A 79 -6.09 16.25 -32.46
CA TRP A 79 -7.35 16.95 -32.67
C TRP A 79 -8.49 15.97 -32.94
N ARG A 80 -8.32 14.96 -33.80
CA ARG A 80 -9.38 13.98 -34.10
C ARG A 80 -9.84 13.21 -32.86
N LYS A 81 -8.90 12.78 -32.01
CA LYS A 81 -9.16 11.99 -30.79
C LYS A 81 -9.68 12.84 -29.62
N HIS A 82 -9.34 14.13 -29.57
CA HIS A 82 -9.87 15.06 -28.56
C HIS A 82 -11.40 15.12 -28.62
N VAL A 83 -12.07 14.97 -27.48
CA VAL A 83 -13.53 14.85 -27.40
C VAL A 83 -14.17 16.22 -27.17
N GLU A 84 -13.72 16.97 -26.18
CA GLU A 84 -14.33 18.24 -25.76
C GLU A 84 -13.90 19.44 -26.63
N LYS A 85 -14.37 19.48 -27.88
CA LYS A 85 -14.00 20.45 -28.92
C LYS A 85 -14.15 21.93 -28.59
N GLU A 86 -14.85 22.26 -27.52
CA GLU A 86 -14.92 23.65 -27.03
C GLU A 86 -13.59 24.10 -26.42
N GLY A 87 -12.72 23.16 -26.02
CA GLY A 87 -11.38 23.40 -25.52
C GLY A 87 -10.26 23.10 -26.51
N PRO A 88 -9.03 23.47 -26.13
CA PRO A 88 -7.86 23.11 -26.91
C PRO A 88 -7.56 21.61 -26.73
N ALA A 89 -7.08 20.96 -27.80
CA ALA A 89 -6.38 19.69 -27.67
C ALA A 89 -4.91 19.96 -27.29
N LEU A 90 -4.35 19.16 -26.38
CA LEU A 90 -2.93 19.22 -26.01
C LEU A 90 -2.17 18.04 -26.61
N HIS A 91 -1.03 18.32 -27.25
CA HIS A 91 -0.08 17.32 -27.72
C HIS A 91 1.31 17.68 -27.21
N ALA A 92 1.98 16.72 -26.57
CA ALA A 92 3.31 16.92 -26.02
C ALA A 92 4.38 16.45 -27.02
N VAL A 93 5.44 17.26 -27.13
CA VAL A 93 6.48 17.09 -28.14
C VAL A 93 7.84 17.01 -27.46
N GLY A 94 8.61 16.00 -27.83
CA GLY A 94 9.91 15.67 -27.25
C GLY A 94 10.18 14.18 -27.31
N LEU A 95 11.44 13.79 -27.19
CA LEU A 95 11.83 12.39 -27.04
C LEU A 95 11.77 11.99 -25.56
N GLY A 96 10.79 11.14 -25.20
CA GLY A 96 10.63 10.55 -23.88
C GLY A 96 11.28 9.17 -23.75
N ASP A 97 10.90 8.39 -22.72
CA ASP A 97 11.25 6.97 -22.51
C ASP A 97 12.75 6.63 -22.69
N GLY A 98 13.62 7.39 -22.01
CA GLY A 98 15.08 7.27 -22.13
C GLY A 98 15.79 8.58 -22.47
N GLY A 99 15.03 9.66 -22.71
CA GLY A 99 15.53 11.03 -22.76
C GLY A 99 15.69 11.60 -24.18
N GLY A 100 16.06 12.89 -24.25
CA GLY A 100 16.35 13.61 -25.50
C GLY A 100 15.56 14.89 -25.69
N GLY A 101 14.38 15.02 -25.05
CA GLY A 101 13.60 16.27 -25.05
C GLY A 101 13.34 16.82 -26.45
N LEU A 102 13.25 18.16 -26.58
CA LEU A 102 13.12 18.82 -27.87
C LEU A 102 14.48 18.92 -28.56
N ASN A 103 14.63 18.31 -29.73
CA ASN A 103 15.84 18.49 -30.56
C ASN A 103 15.61 19.56 -31.65
N PRO A 104 16.67 20.10 -32.28
CA PRO A 104 16.55 21.17 -33.28
C PRO A 104 15.67 20.83 -34.47
N PHE A 105 15.62 19.56 -34.90
CA PHE A 105 14.78 19.13 -36.01
C PHE A 105 13.29 19.14 -35.65
N ILE A 106 12.95 18.69 -34.44
CA ILE A 106 11.57 18.73 -33.93
C ILE A 106 11.13 20.19 -33.75
N ALA A 107 12.01 21.05 -33.22
CA ALA A 107 11.76 22.48 -33.07
C ALA A 107 11.50 23.17 -34.43
N GLU A 108 12.27 22.84 -35.47
CA GLU A 108 12.07 23.38 -36.82
C GLU A 108 10.75 22.89 -37.44
N ARG A 109 10.39 21.62 -37.26
CA ARG A 109 9.09 21.08 -37.73
C ARG A 109 7.91 21.78 -37.09
N LEU A 110 7.98 22.09 -35.79
CA LEU A 110 6.92 22.83 -35.08
C LEU A 110 6.60 24.17 -35.74
N LYS A 111 7.63 24.88 -36.23
CA LYS A 111 7.43 26.16 -36.94
C LYS A 111 6.60 25.97 -38.20
N TRP A 112 6.87 24.91 -38.96
CA TRP A 112 6.15 24.62 -40.21
C TRP A 112 4.71 24.15 -39.97
N MET A 113 4.43 23.55 -38.81
CA MET A 113 3.09 23.05 -38.48
C MET A 113 2.03 24.14 -38.41
N LYS A 114 2.42 25.37 -38.07
CA LYS A 114 1.51 26.52 -38.01
C LYS A 114 0.96 26.90 -39.39
N ASP A 115 1.78 26.75 -40.43
CA ASP A 115 1.47 27.22 -41.78
C ASP A 115 0.99 26.09 -42.71
N LEU A 116 0.92 24.86 -42.21
CA LEU A 116 0.59 23.70 -43.03
C LEU A 116 -0.92 23.65 -43.32
N PRO A 117 -1.34 23.63 -44.60
CA PRO A 117 -2.75 23.52 -44.95
C PRO A 117 -3.29 22.14 -44.61
N LEU A 118 -4.60 22.07 -44.32
CA LEU A 118 -5.34 20.83 -44.01
C LEU A 118 -4.96 20.16 -42.68
N THR A 119 -4.18 20.82 -41.82
CA THR A 119 -3.98 20.41 -40.42
C THR A 119 -4.76 21.30 -39.45
N PRO A 120 -5.01 20.85 -38.21
CA PRO A 120 -5.54 21.72 -37.16
C PRO A 120 -4.66 22.97 -36.98
N ASN A 121 -5.25 24.05 -36.46
CA ASN A 121 -4.47 25.23 -36.08
C ASN A 121 -3.54 24.86 -34.91
N VAL A 122 -2.24 24.72 -35.19
CA VAL A 122 -1.23 24.36 -34.19
C VAL A 122 -0.60 25.63 -33.63
N GLU A 123 -0.73 25.79 -32.32
CA GLU A 123 -0.06 26.84 -31.55
C GLU A 123 1.01 26.21 -30.66
N TYR A 124 2.20 26.78 -30.67
CA TYR A 124 3.32 26.42 -29.80
C TYR A 124 3.86 27.71 -29.14
N GLU A 125 4.73 27.59 -28.13
CA GLU A 125 5.15 28.73 -27.28
C GLU A 125 4.01 29.41 -26.50
N VAL A 126 2.90 28.69 -26.27
CA VAL A 126 1.79 29.15 -25.43
C VAL A 126 2.27 29.24 -23.98
N SER A 127 2.10 30.41 -23.37
CA SER A 127 2.48 30.61 -21.97
C SER A 127 1.58 29.79 -21.02
N GLU A 128 2.12 29.44 -19.84
CA GLU A 128 1.32 28.74 -18.82
C GLU A 128 0.05 29.53 -18.45
N GLU A 129 0.14 30.86 -18.32
CA GLU A 129 -1.00 31.72 -17.99
C GLU A 129 -2.08 31.67 -19.08
N GLU A 130 -1.67 31.84 -20.34
CA GLU A 130 -2.59 31.80 -21.47
C GLU A 130 -3.30 30.45 -21.59
N TYR A 131 -2.57 29.35 -21.37
CA TYR A 131 -3.17 28.01 -21.33
C TYR A 131 -4.21 27.89 -20.20
N LEU A 132 -3.87 28.32 -18.99
CA LEU A 132 -4.79 28.26 -17.84
C LEU A 132 -6.04 29.12 -18.04
N GLU A 133 -5.91 30.32 -18.63
CA GLU A 133 -7.05 31.16 -18.99
C GLU A 133 -7.99 30.47 -19.98
N ARG A 134 -7.43 29.78 -20.99
CA ARG A 134 -8.23 29.04 -21.98
C ARG A 134 -9.04 27.94 -21.32
N ILE A 135 -8.43 27.19 -20.38
CA ILE A 135 -9.14 26.15 -19.62
C ILE A 135 -10.23 26.77 -18.73
N LYS A 136 -9.94 27.86 -17.99
CA LYS A 136 -10.92 28.56 -17.14
C LYS A 136 -12.17 29.00 -17.89
N ARG A 137 -12.03 29.49 -19.12
CA ARG A 137 -13.16 29.98 -19.94
C ARG A 137 -14.20 28.89 -20.27
N ILE A 138 -13.78 27.63 -20.29
CA ILE A 138 -14.65 26.50 -20.64
C ILE A 138 -14.94 25.57 -19.46
N GLU A 139 -14.33 25.80 -18.29
CA GLU A 139 -14.39 24.93 -17.12
C GLU A 139 -15.83 24.58 -16.72
N SER A 140 -16.74 25.55 -16.77
CA SER A 140 -18.17 25.38 -16.44
C SER A 140 -18.94 24.45 -17.39
N LYS A 141 -18.38 24.16 -18.57
CA LYS A 141 -19.00 23.31 -19.60
C LYS A 141 -18.41 21.90 -19.63
N LEU A 142 -17.32 21.67 -18.89
CA LEU A 142 -16.63 20.38 -18.88
C LEU A 142 -17.42 19.32 -18.09
N PRO A 143 -17.41 18.06 -18.55
CA PRO A 143 -18.03 16.96 -17.81
C PRO A 143 -17.28 16.70 -16.50
N VAL A 144 -17.97 16.13 -15.50
CA VAL A 144 -17.38 15.82 -14.20
C VAL A 144 -17.16 14.31 -14.06
N TRP A 145 -15.92 13.91 -13.79
CA TRP A 145 -15.55 12.55 -13.38
C TRP A 145 -15.39 12.47 -11.86
N ARG A 146 -15.97 11.45 -11.24
CA ARG A 146 -15.90 11.20 -9.79
C ARG A 146 -15.25 9.86 -9.50
N GLY A 147 -14.42 9.81 -8.46
CA GLY A 147 -13.72 8.60 -8.05
C GLY A 147 -12.32 8.50 -8.64
N GLU A 148 -11.75 7.30 -8.63
CA GLU A 148 -10.39 7.07 -9.13
C GLU A 148 -10.32 7.16 -10.66
N LEU A 149 -9.15 7.54 -11.17
CA LEU A 149 -8.79 7.37 -12.58
C LEU A 149 -8.00 6.06 -12.69
N TYR A 150 -8.73 4.96 -12.73
CA TYR A 150 -8.16 3.62 -12.82
C TYR A 150 -7.62 3.37 -14.23
N VAL A 151 -6.33 3.08 -14.32
CA VAL A 151 -5.69 2.63 -15.57
C VAL A 151 -5.88 1.12 -15.67
N GLU A 152 -6.50 0.69 -16.76
CA GLU A 152 -6.95 -0.68 -16.94
C GLU A 152 -5.84 -1.58 -17.51
N ILE A 153 -4.58 -1.26 -17.31
CA ILE A 153 -3.44 -2.08 -17.75
C ILE A 153 -2.33 -2.00 -16.71
N HIS A 154 -1.33 -2.88 -16.77
CA HIS A 154 -0.20 -2.91 -15.85
C HIS A 154 -0.59 -3.24 -14.39
N ARG A 155 -1.56 -4.14 -14.18
CA ARG A 155 -2.05 -4.50 -12.83
C ARG A 155 -1.03 -5.29 -11.98
N GLY A 156 0.00 -5.86 -12.60
CA GLY A 156 1.11 -6.55 -11.93
C GLY A 156 2.00 -5.62 -11.10
N VAL A 157 2.01 -4.32 -11.40
CA VAL A 157 2.84 -3.32 -10.70
C VAL A 157 2.51 -3.19 -9.21
N TYR A 158 1.33 -3.63 -8.79
CA TYR A 158 0.92 -3.64 -7.37
C TYR A 158 1.63 -4.73 -6.57
N THR A 159 2.16 -5.76 -7.24
CA THR A 159 2.75 -6.96 -6.60
C THR A 159 4.24 -7.10 -6.90
N MET A 160 4.69 -6.75 -8.11
CA MET A 160 6.07 -6.99 -8.53
C MET A 160 7.11 -6.39 -7.58
N ASN A 161 8.20 -7.13 -7.37
CA ASN A 161 9.31 -6.75 -6.52
C ASN A 161 8.85 -6.30 -5.11
N HIS A 162 8.47 -7.27 -4.27
CA HIS A 162 8.03 -7.00 -2.91
C HIS A 162 9.07 -6.25 -2.07
N ARG A 163 10.37 -6.54 -2.28
CA ARG A 163 11.47 -5.91 -1.52
C ARG A 163 11.51 -4.39 -1.68
N ILE A 164 11.32 -3.85 -2.89
CA ILE A 164 11.31 -2.39 -3.07
C ILE A 164 10.14 -1.75 -2.32
N LYS A 165 8.94 -2.34 -2.42
CA LYS A 165 7.72 -1.89 -1.73
C LYS A 165 7.88 -1.97 -0.21
N GLU A 166 8.48 -3.04 0.30
CA GLU A 166 8.78 -3.22 1.72
C GLU A 166 9.73 -2.14 2.24
N LEU A 167 10.86 -1.92 1.55
CA LEU A 167 11.86 -0.92 1.95
C LEU A 167 11.29 0.50 1.92
N VAL A 168 10.54 0.85 0.87
CA VAL A 168 9.83 2.14 0.77
C VAL A 168 8.82 2.30 1.91
N SER A 169 7.97 1.29 2.15
CA SER A 169 6.98 1.29 3.24
C SER A 169 7.63 1.40 4.63
N ARG A 170 8.78 0.77 4.84
CA ARG A 170 9.57 0.89 6.08
C ARG A 170 10.17 2.28 6.24
N LEU A 171 10.74 2.86 5.19
CA LEU A 171 11.33 4.19 5.23
C LEU A 171 10.26 5.29 5.40
N GLU A 172 9.10 5.19 4.74
CA GLU A 172 7.94 6.06 4.95
C GLU A 172 7.52 6.10 6.42
N ARG A 173 7.36 4.91 7.02
CA ARG A 173 7.02 4.80 8.44
C ARG A 173 8.12 5.36 9.32
N CYS A 174 9.38 5.02 9.06
CA CYS A 174 10.50 5.53 9.85
C CYS A 174 10.55 7.05 9.81
N LEU A 175 10.51 7.66 8.62
CA LEU A 175 10.59 9.11 8.45
C LEU A 175 9.45 9.82 9.16
N ARG A 176 8.20 9.34 9.01
CA ARG A 176 7.05 9.91 9.74
C ARG A 176 7.31 9.90 11.25
N VAL A 177 7.81 8.78 11.79
CA VAL A 177 8.05 8.63 13.23
C VAL A 177 9.25 9.48 13.68
N ALA A 178 10.32 9.53 12.88
CA ALA A 178 11.54 10.31 13.13
C ALA A 178 11.23 11.81 13.17
N GLU A 179 10.51 12.32 12.17
CA GLU A 179 10.10 13.72 12.14
C GLU A 179 9.17 14.08 13.30
N THR A 180 8.22 13.20 13.63
CA THR A 180 7.29 13.41 14.74
C THR A 180 8.06 13.59 16.06
N TRP A 181 8.93 12.65 16.39
CA TRP A 181 9.68 12.71 17.65
C TRP A 181 10.74 13.79 17.64
N ALA A 182 11.43 14.01 16.52
CA ALA A 182 12.42 15.08 16.42
C ALA A 182 11.76 16.47 16.57
N SER A 183 10.54 16.64 16.06
CA SER A 183 9.76 17.87 16.24
C SER A 183 9.37 18.07 17.70
N ILE A 184 8.89 17.03 18.37
CA ILE A 184 8.55 17.07 19.80
C ILE A 184 9.80 17.39 20.62
N ALA A 185 10.91 16.70 20.37
CA ALA A 185 12.17 16.91 21.05
C ALA A 185 12.69 18.34 20.87
N TRP A 186 12.54 18.90 19.67
CA TRP A 186 12.92 20.28 19.38
C TRP A 186 12.04 21.32 20.09
N ILE A 187 10.72 21.15 20.03
CA ILE A 187 9.75 22.06 20.67
C ILE A 187 9.94 22.10 22.20
N GLU A 188 10.18 20.93 22.81
CA GLU A 188 10.39 20.79 24.25
C GLU A 188 11.84 21.12 24.69
N GLY A 189 12.75 21.40 23.76
CA GLY A 189 14.13 21.77 24.05
C GLY A 189 15.04 20.61 24.45
N PHE A 190 14.69 19.36 24.11
CA PHE A 190 15.52 18.17 24.33
C PHE A 190 16.69 18.06 23.34
N SER A 191 16.49 18.45 22.07
CA SER A 191 17.54 18.40 21.03
C SER A 191 17.25 19.32 19.85
N GLU A 192 18.27 19.65 19.06
CA GLU A 192 18.09 20.36 17.79
C GLU A 192 17.34 19.51 16.74
N TYR A 193 16.60 20.17 15.84
CA TYR A 193 15.88 19.48 14.76
C TYR A 193 16.84 19.07 13.61
N PRO A 194 16.93 17.78 13.23
CA PRO A 194 17.88 17.29 12.24
C PRO A 194 17.42 17.53 10.79
N SER A 195 17.17 18.80 10.44
CA SER A 195 16.57 19.24 9.17
C SER A 195 17.29 18.69 7.93
N ASP A 196 18.62 18.82 7.87
CA ASP A 196 19.38 18.44 6.67
C ASP A 196 19.34 16.93 6.41
N THR A 197 19.45 16.12 7.47
CA THR A 197 19.42 14.67 7.37
C THR A 197 18.03 14.17 6.96
N LEU A 198 16.98 14.70 7.59
CA LEU A 198 15.58 14.38 7.24
C LEU A 198 15.26 14.81 5.80
N SER A 199 15.65 16.02 5.40
CA SER A 199 15.45 16.53 4.04
C SER A 199 16.12 15.64 2.99
N ARG A 200 17.35 15.18 3.24
CA ARG A 200 18.05 14.23 2.37
C ARG A 200 17.34 12.88 2.32
N ALA A 201 16.92 12.34 3.46
CA ALA A 201 16.23 11.06 3.53
C ALA A 201 14.87 11.08 2.80
N TRP A 202 14.12 12.18 2.88
CA TRP A 202 12.91 12.39 2.07
C TRP A 202 13.19 12.38 0.58
N ARG A 203 14.28 13.02 0.13
CA ARG A 203 14.66 13.00 -1.30
C ARG A 203 14.99 11.59 -1.78
N VAL A 204 15.66 10.78 -0.94
CA VAL A 204 15.92 9.36 -1.25
C VAL A 204 14.61 8.59 -1.38
N LEU A 205 13.70 8.74 -0.42
CA LEU A 205 12.39 8.10 -0.45
C LEU A 205 11.62 8.47 -1.73
N LEU A 206 11.47 9.77 -2.00
CA LEU A 206 10.71 10.28 -3.15
C LEU A 206 11.30 9.84 -4.49
N ARG A 207 12.63 9.77 -4.62
CA ARG A 207 13.28 9.24 -5.83
C ARG A 207 12.93 7.78 -6.05
N ASN A 208 12.92 6.96 -5.00
CA ASN A 208 12.60 5.54 -5.08
C ASN A 208 11.09 5.26 -5.17
N GLN A 209 10.24 6.28 -4.99
CA GLN A 209 8.82 6.25 -5.34
C GLN A 209 8.57 6.57 -6.83
N PHE A 210 9.61 6.74 -7.65
CA PHE A 210 9.45 6.89 -9.09
C PHE A 210 8.64 5.72 -9.67
N HIS A 211 7.77 6.02 -10.64
CA HIS A 211 6.71 5.10 -11.06
C HIS A 211 7.22 3.78 -11.62
N ASP A 212 8.42 3.72 -12.22
CA ASP A 212 9.06 2.48 -12.67
C ASP A 212 9.88 1.74 -11.60
N VAL A 213 10.36 2.46 -10.58
CA VAL A 213 11.13 1.87 -9.48
C VAL A 213 10.16 1.20 -8.50
N LEU A 214 9.18 1.95 -8.01
CA LEU A 214 8.23 1.43 -7.01
C LEU A 214 7.29 0.36 -7.58
N SER A 215 6.95 0.44 -8.87
CA SER A 215 6.15 -0.57 -9.58
C SER A 215 6.82 -1.93 -9.66
N GLY A 216 8.14 -2.02 -9.49
CA GLY A 216 8.85 -3.27 -9.72
C GLY A 216 9.19 -3.52 -11.20
N THR A 217 9.31 -2.45 -12.02
CA THR A 217 9.50 -2.55 -13.47
C THR A 217 10.81 -1.97 -14.05
N ALA A 218 11.72 -1.48 -13.21
CA ALA A 218 13.10 -1.14 -13.59
C ALA A 218 14.04 -2.36 -13.79
N SER A 219 15.29 -2.12 -14.23
CA SER A 219 16.30 -3.18 -14.36
C SER A 219 16.84 -3.65 -13.00
N TRP A 220 17.49 -4.82 -12.98
CA TRP A 220 18.11 -5.35 -11.76
C TRP A 220 19.19 -4.43 -11.19
N GLU A 221 19.98 -3.77 -12.03
CA GLU A 221 21.02 -2.82 -11.63
C GLU A 221 20.42 -1.63 -10.88
N ALA A 222 19.33 -1.07 -11.42
CA ALA A 222 18.60 0.01 -10.76
C ALA A 222 18.05 -0.43 -9.39
N TYR A 223 17.55 -1.66 -9.27
CA TYR A 223 17.10 -2.19 -7.98
C TYR A 223 18.22 -2.39 -6.98
N ARG A 224 19.38 -2.86 -7.43
CA ARG A 224 20.51 -3.06 -6.51
C ARG A 224 20.94 -1.74 -5.88
N GLU A 225 21.01 -0.67 -6.68
CA GLU A 225 21.29 0.69 -6.18
C GLU A 225 20.17 1.22 -5.28
N ALA A 226 18.90 1.03 -5.66
CA ALA A 226 17.75 1.43 -4.84
C ALA A 226 17.74 0.73 -3.47
N PHE A 227 18.02 -0.58 -3.42
CA PHE A 227 18.06 -1.34 -2.18
C PHE A 227 19.15 -0.84 -1.25
N GLU A 228 20.39 -0.71 -1.76
CA GLU A 228 21.53 -0.23 -0.97
C GLU A 228 21.26 1.17 -0.40
N GLU A 229 20.69 2.07 -1.20
CA GLU A 229 20.42 3.44 -0.77
C GLU A 229 19.25 3.54 0.24
N LEU A 230 18.18 2.78 0.04
CA LEU A 230 17.04 2.74 0.97
C LEU A 230 17.43 2.11 2.31
N GLU A 231 18.20 1.02 2.30
CA GLU A 231 18.69 0.36 3.52
C GLU A 231 19.58 1.32 4.33
N LYS A 232 20.55 1.96 3.68
CA LYS A 232 21.40 2.97 4.32
C LYS A 232 20.59 4.14 4.88
N THR A 233 19.62 4.64 4.13
CA THR A 233 18.78 5.77 4.59
C THR A 233 17.87 5.37 5.75
N LEU A 234 17.40 4.11 5.77
CA LEU A 234 16.65 3.58 6.89
C LEU A 234 17.51 3.48 8.16
N GLU A 235 18.78 3.07 8.05
CA GLU A 235 19.74 3.10 9.17
C GLU A 235 19.96 4.53 9.68
N GLU A 236 20.16 5.50 8.79
CA GLU A 236 20.28 6.92 9.17
C GLU A 236 19.03 7.42 9.91
N CYS A 237 17.84 7.06 9.43
CA CYS A 237 16.56 7.40 10.05
C CYS A 237 16.39 6.76 11.45
N ASN A 238 16.77 5.49 11.61
CA ASN A 238 16.77 4.83 12.92
C ASN A 238 17.76 5.49 13.88
N SER A 239 18.93 5.91 13.41
CA SER A 239 19.89 6.64 14.26
C SER A 239 19.34 7.99 14.74
N ILE A 240 18.55 8.68 13.91
CA ILE A 240 17.84 9.90 14.35
C ILE A 240 16.85 9.55 15.47
N LEU A 241 16.06 8.49 15.30
CA LEU A 241 15.10 8.04 16.31
C LEU A 241 15.77 7.69 17.63
N GLU A 242 16.83 6.89 17.60
CA GLU A 242 17.59 6.50 18.78
C GLU A 242 18.09 7.73 19.54
N LYS A 243 18.80 8.64 18.86
CA LYS A 243 19.32 9.87 19.48
C LYS A 243 18.21 10.76 20.04
N THR A 244 17.09 10.85 19.33
CA THR A 244 15.94 11.64 19.77
C THR A 244 15.29 11.03 21.01
N MET A 245 15.09 9.71 21.02
CA MET A 245 14.53 8.99 22.16
C MET A 245 15.46 9.04 23.38
N GLU A 246 16.78 8.94 23.17
CA GLU A 246 17.79 9.12 24.21
C GLU A 246 17.75 10.53 24.80
N ALA A 247 17.65 11.56 23.96
CA ALA A 247 17.51 12.94 24.41
C ALA A 247 16.25 13.16 25.25
N ILE A 248 15.12 12.56 24.86
CA ILE A 248 13.86 12.63 25.61
C ILE A 248 13.93 11.84 26.92
N ALA A 249 14.49 10.63 26.91
CA ALA A 249 14.65 9.80 28.10
C ALA A 249 15.62 10.44 29.13
N GLY A 250 16.59 11.22 28.64
CA GLY A 250 17.60 11.91 29.43
C GLY A 250 18.67 10.98 30.00
N SER A 251 19.75 11.55 30.54
CA SER A 251 20.92 10.82 31.06
C SER A 251 20.66 10.04 32.37
N ARG A 252 19.40 9.84 32.77
CA ARG A 252 19.02 9.25 34.07
C ARG A 252 19.26 7.74 34.17
N ASP A 253 19.71 7.10 33.10
CA ASP A 253 19.62 5.64 32.95
C ASP A 253 20.92 4.93 32.58
N GLY A 254 22.07 5.47 33.00
CA GLY A 254 23.40 4.91 32.69
C GLY A 254 23.65 3.44 33.11
N ASN A 255 22.69 2.79 33.78
CA ASN A 255 22.76 1.39 34.19
C ASN A 255 21.73 0.47 33.48
N GLY A 256 20.92 0.96 32.54
CA GLY A 256 19.91 0.16 31.83
C GLY A 256 18.77 -0.35 32.71
N ARG A 257 18.42 0.40 33.77
CA ARG A 257 17.40 0.00 34.75
C ARG A 257 16.00 0.39 34.29
N TYR A 258 15.85 1.45 33.50
CA TYR A 258 14.57 1.84 32.94
C TYR A 258 14.46 1.53 31.45
N ILE A 259 13.23 1.29 30.99
CA ILE A 259 12.89 1.10 29.59
C ILE A 259 11.78 2.09 29.26
N TYR A 260 12.01 2.89 28.22
CA TYR A 260 11.05 3.84 27.69
C TYR A 260 10.36 3.22 26.48
N ILE A 261 9.03 3.20 26.49
CA ILE A 261 8.23 2.66 25.38
C ILE A 261 7.41 3.80 24.80
N PHE A 262 7.73 4.18 23.57
CA PHE A 262 7.13 5.31 22.86
C PHE A 262 5.98 4.86 21.94
N ASN A 263 4.95 5.69 21.82
CA ASN A 263 3.86 5.53 20.86
C ASN A 263 3.78 6.74 19.93
N SER A 264 4.08 6.53 18.66
CA SER A 264 4.09 7.57 17.61
C SER A 264 2.74 7.77 16.90
N LEU A 265 1.68 7.13 17.39
CA LEU A 265 0.32 7.34 16.91
C LEU A 265 -0.39 8.41 17.76
N PRO A 266 -1.30 9.22 17.20
CA PRO A 266 -2.00 10.27 17.94
C PRO A 266 -3.13 9.76 18.85
N TRP A 267 -3.19 8.46 19.11
CA TRP A 267 -4.16 7.83 20.01
C TRP A 267 -3.48 6.79 20.90
N SER A 268 -4.07 6.55 22.08
CA SER A 268 -3.64 5.47 22.96
C SER A 268 -3.82 4.12 22.29
N ARG A 269 -2.87 3.20 22.50
CA ARG A 269 -2.97 1.84 21.97
C ARG A 269 -2.63 0.81 23.03
N ARG A 270 -3.37 -0.29 23.03
CA ARG A 270 -3.04 -1.50 23.76
C ARG A 270 -2.19 -2.39 22.87
N GLU A 271 -1.04 -2.82 23.37
CA GLU A 271 -0.06 -3.58 22.58
C GLU A 271 0.65 -4.62 23.45
N VAL A 272 1.03 -5.75 22.84
CA VAL A 272 1.92 -6.74 23.48
C VAL A 272 3.33 -6.52 22.98
N VAL A 273 4.20 -6.00 23.84
CA VAL A 273 5.60 -5.71 23.52
C VAL A 273 6.53 -6.79 24.06
N SER A 274 7.62 -7.07 23.34
CA SER A 274 8.68 -7.97 23.81
C SER A 274 9.85 -7.16 24.35
N LEU A 275 10.29 -7.47 25.57
CA LEU A 275 11.40 -6.84 26.27
C LEU A 275 12.45 -7.88 26.68
N PRO A 276 13.69 -7.47 26.99
CA PRO A 276 14.67 -8.38 27.61
C PRO A 276 14.08 -9.10 28.81
N ARG A 277 14.50 -10.35 29.06
CA ARG A 277 13.95 -11.13 30.15
C ARG A 277 14.13 -10.45 31.50
N GLY A 278 13.02 -10.23 32.21
CA GLY A 278 13.00 -9.51 33.47
C GLY A 278 11.61 -9.30 34.03
N ARG A 279 11.54 -8.88 35.29
CA ARG A 279 10.36 -8.29 35.88
C ARG A 279 10.43 -6.78 35.75
N TYR A 280 9.35 -6.21 35.27
CA TYR A 280 9.21 -4.78 35.10
C TYR A 280 8.09 -4.25 35.99
N GLU A 281 8.32 -3.08 36.55
CA GLU A 281 7.34 -2.31 37.31
C GLU A 281 7.14 -0.97 36.59
N SER A 282 5.97 -0.36 36.67
CA SER A 282 5.73 0.96 36.09
C SER A 282 5.25 1.94 37.14
N ARG A 283 5.73 3.18 37.05
CA ARG A 283 5.20 4.29 37.86
C ARG A 283 4.01 4.90 37.13
N GLY A 284 2.82 4.43 37.46
CA GLY A 284 1.57 5.02 36.97
C GLY A 284 0.97 4.41 35.70
N THR A 285 1.59 3.36 35.13
CA THR A 285 0.96 2.53 34.09
C THR A 285 0.64 1.15 34.65
N VAL A 286 -0.51 0.59 34.28
CA VAL A 286 -0.88 -0.77 34.63
C VAL A 286 -0.31 -1.73 33.60
N ILE A 287 0.51 -2.69 34.04
CA ILE A 287 0.88 -3.84 33.22
C ILE A 287 -0.32 -4.79 33.22
N LEU A 288 -0.97 -4.94 32.07
CA LEU A 288 -2.21 -5.69 31.92
C LEU A 288 -1.99 -7.20 31.93
N GLY A 289 -0.80 -7.63 31.49
CA GLY A 289 -0.35 -9.01 31.60
C GLY A 289 1.13 -9.17 31.30
N SER A 290 1.66 -10.36 31.59
CA SER A 290 3.06 -10.71 31.39
C SER A 290 3.23 -12.21 31.09
N GLN A 291 4.14 -12.54 30.17
CA GLN A 291 4.47 -13.91 29.79
C GLN A 291 5.98 -14.07 29.58
N ASP A 292 6.61 -15.02 30.28
CA ASP A 292 8.00 -15.42 30.02
C ASP A 292 8.08 -16.17 28.68
N LEU A 293 9.01 -15.76 27.82
CA LEU A 293 9.31 -16.38 26.53
C LEU A 293 10.68 -17.10 26.54
N GLY A 294 11.33 -17.22 27.69
CA GLY A 294 12.60 -17.92 27.87
C GLY A 294 13.83 -17.00 27.75
N ASP A 295 13.93 -16.26 26.64
CA ASP A 295 14.99 -15.26 26.40
C ASP A 295 14.49 -13.80 26.50
N SER A 296 13.17 -13.62 26.52
CA SER A 296 12.49 -12.32 26.60
C SER A 296 11.22 -12.44 27.45
N VAL A 297 10.60 -11.32 27.77
CA VAL A 297 9.27 -11.26 28.39
C VAL A 297 8.33 -10.46 27.51
N ALA A 298 7.13 -10.98 27.28
CA ALA A 298 6.05 -10.24 26.65
C ALA A 298 5.23 -9.52 27.72
N LEU A 299 4.98 -8.22 27.54
CA LEU A 299 4.12 -7.42 28.41
C LEU A 299 2.97 -6.84 27.60
N GLU A 300 1.76 -6.92 28.14
CA GLU A 300 0.61 -6.22 27.58
C GLU A 300 0.44 -4.86 28.27
N LEU A 301 0.49 -3.78 27.49
CA LEU A 301 0.58 -2.40 27.98
C LEU A 301 -0.41 -1.50 27.24
N GLU A 302 -0.94 -0.51 27.93
CA GLU A 302 -1.63 0.64 27.33
C GLU A 302 -0.66 1.82 27.24
N ILE A 303 -0.38 2.29 26.03
CA ILE A 303 0.61 3.33 25.76
C ILE A 303 -0.11 4.57 25.24
N PRO A 304 0.03 5.76 25.87
CA PRO A 304 -0.69 6.98 25.48
C PRO A 304 -0.27 7.44 24.07
N GLY A 305 -1.18 8.09 23.34
CA GLY A 305 -0.90 8.64 22.02
C GLY A 305 0.11 9.78 22.05
N LEU A 306 1.06 9.79 21.09
CA LEU A 306 2.20 10.73 21.03
C LEU A 306 2.92 10.88 22.38
N GLY A 307 2.98 9.79 23.15
CA GLY A 307 3.54 9.76 24.48
C GLY A 307 4.40 8.52 24.69
N TYR A 308 4.85 8.34 25.92
CA TYR A 308 5.65 7.19 26.32
C TYR A 308 5.31 6.74 27.74
N ILE A 309 5.66 5.50 28.04
CA ILE A 309 5.64 4.94 29.39
C ILE A 309 7.06 4.57 29.81
N VAL A 310 7.31 4.60 31.12
CA VAL A 310 8.59 4.22 31.71
C VAL A 310 8.38 2.98 32.57
N LEU A 311 9.17 1.95 32.29
CA LEU A 311 9.24 0.72 33.06
C LEU A 311 10.57 0.67 33.81
N GLU A 312 10.56 0.17 35.03
CA GLU A 312 11.75 -0.07 35.86
C GLU A 312 11.95 -1.59 35.98
N GLN A 313 13.13 -2.09 35.63
CA GLN A 313 13.47 -3.50 35.81
C GLN A 313 13.74 -3.78 37.30
N ALA A 314 12.85 -4.52 37.95
CA ALA A 314 12.91 -4.82 39.39
C ALA A 314 13.69 -6.11 39.71
N SER A 315 13.62 -7.13 38.83
CA SER A 315 14.34 -8.41 38.97
C SER A 315 14.56 -9.08 37.62
N LYS A 316 15.41 -10.12 37.56
CA LYS A 316 15.63 -10.92 36.33
C LYS A 316 14.55 -11.97 36.06
N GLU A 317 13.88 -12.45 37.10
CA GLU A 317 12.81 -13.44 36.95
C GLU A 317 11.49 -12.74 36.61
N PRO A 318 10.85 -13.04 35.47
CA PRO A 318 9.59 -12.44 35.07
C PRO A 318 8.43 -12.96 35.92
N GLN A 319 7.39 -12.14 36.06
CA GLN A 319 6.12 -12.58 36.64
C GLN A 319 5.23 -13.11 35.51
N GLN A 320 4.61 -14.27 35.69
CA GLN A 320 3.64 -14.80 34.74
C GLN A 320 2.22 -14.45 35.20
N SER A 321 1.46 -13.75 34.37
CA SER A 321 0.04 -13.48 34.65
C SER A 321 -0.82 -14.66 34.21
N SER A 322 -1.97 -14.85 34.84
CA SER A 322 -3.06 -15.57 34.21
C SER A 322 -3.60 -14.75 33.04
N GLY A 323 -3.83 -15.36 31.89
CA GLY A 323 -4.37 -14.69 30.72
C GLY A 323 -5.09 -15.68 29.81
N PRO A 324 -5.93 -15.18 28.89
CA PRO A 324 -6.85 -16.01 28.13
C PRO A 324 -6.20 -16.70 26.93
N ALA A 325 -4.97 -16.35 26.57
CA ALA A 325 -4.31 -16.95 25.41
C ALA A 325 -3.93 -18.42 25.67
N THR A 326 -4.27 -19.28 24.73
CA THR A 326 -4.02 -20.72 24.78
C THR A 326 -3.79 -21.28 23.39
N ALA A 327 -2.89 -22.26 23.29
CA ALA A 327 -2.72 -23.12 22.12
C ALA A 327 -2.91 -24.58 22.53
N LEU A 328 -3.89 -25.26 21.94
CA LEU A 328 -4.27 -26.62 22.31
C LEU A 328 -4.31 -27.53 21.09
N ALA A 329 -3.70 -28.70 21.20
CA ALA A 329 -3.83 -29.75 20.21
C ALA A 329 -5.19 -30.46 20.35
N ARG A 330 -5.92 -30.60 19.25
CA ARG A 330 -7.19 -31.33 19.18
C ARG A 330 -7.12 -32.37 18.08
N GLY A 331 -6.64 -33.57 18.43
CA GLY A 331 -6.27 -34.57 17.42
C GLY A 331 -5.08 -34.08 16.62
N ASP A 332 -5.24 -33.95 15.30
CA ASP A 332 -4.20 -33.46 14.38
C ASP A 332 -4.28 -31.95 14.12
N ASP A 333 -5.31 -31.28 14.65
CA ASP A 333 -5.53 -29.84 14.51
C ASP A 333 -4.98 -29.07 15.72
N ILE A 334 -4.75 -27.77 15.55
CA ILE A 334 -4.38 -26.86 16.63
C ILE A 334 -5.41 -25.74 16.75
N VAL A 335 -5.92 -25.54 17.96
CA VAL A 335 -6.83 -24.45 18.32
C VAL A 335 -6.05 -23.39 19.09
N LEU A 336 -6.03 -22.17 18.58
CA LEU A 336 -5.54 -20.97 19.24
C LEU A 336 -6.75 -20.19 19.74
N SER A 337 -6.75 -19.74 20.99
CA SER A 337 -7.78 -18.83 21.52
C SER A 337 -7.14 -17.78 22.38
N ASN A 338 -7.65 -16.55 22.36
CA ASN A 338 -7.27 -15.49 23.30
C ASN A 338 -8.46 -14.93 24.09
N GLY A 339 -9.51 -15.73 24.20
CA GLY A 339 -10.77 -15.38 24.86
C GLY A 339 -11.72 -14.55 24.00
N VAL A 340 -11.22 -13.68 23.11
CA VAL A 340 -12.05 -12.86 22.21
C VAL A 340 -12.22 -13.45 20.81
N VAL A 341 -11.18 -14.12 20.30
CA VAL A 341 -11.23 -14.86 19.04
C VAL A 341 -10.64 -16.26 19.22
N GLU A 342 -11.09 -17.19 18.39
CA GLU A 342 -10.56 -18.53 18.27
C GLU A 342 -10.20 -18.83 16.82
N VAL A 343 -8.98 -19.33 16.59
CA VAL A 343 -8.49 -19.75 15.28
C VAL A 343 -8.11 -21.21 15.34
N THR A 344 -8.63 -22.02 14.42
CA THR A 344 -8.19 -23.42 14.29
C THR A 344 -7.38 -23.58 13.02
N LEU A 345 -6.15 -24.09 13.16
CA LEU A 345 -5.32 -24.58 12.06
C LEU A 345 -5.58 -26.08 11.91
N HIS A 346 -6.13 -26.48 10.77
CA HIS A 346 -6.46 -27.87 10.50
C HIS A 346 -5.31 -28.62 9.82
N ALA A 347 -5.23 -29.92 10.04
CA ALA A 347 -4.22 -30.79 9.45
C ALA A 347 -4.22 -30.83 7.91
N ASP A 348 -5.34 -30.47 7.29
CA ASP A 348 -5.49 -30.39 5.83
C ASP A 348 -5.04 -29.03 5.23
N GLY A 349 -4.55 -28.10 6.06
CA GLY A 349 -4.09 -26.79 5.62
C GLY A 349 -5.13 -25.68 5.72
N SER A 350 -6.38 -26.00 6.09
CA SER A 350 -7.43 -24.99 6.25
C SER A 350 -7.34 -24.24 7.58
N ILE A 351 -7.88 -23.02 7.59
CA ILE A 351 -8.05 -22.20 8.79
C ILE A 351 -9.52 -21.87 8.99
N THR A 352 -9.97 -21.91 10.25
CA THR A 352 -11.27 -21.35 10.66
C THR A 352 -11.06 -20.24 11.70
N LEU A 353 -11.94 -19.25 11.70
CA LEU A 353 -11.92 -18.12 12.64
C LEU A 353 -13.32 -17.95 13.24
N VAL A 354 -13.37 -17.87 14.57
CA VAL A 354 -14.57 -17.57 15.35
C VAL A 354 -14.34 -16.29 16.15
N ASP A 355 -15.32 -15.39 16.08
CA ASP A 355 -15.46 -14.24 16.96
C ASP A 355 -16.32 -14.66 18.15
N ASN A 356 -15.70 -14.79 19.32
CA ASN A 356 -16.38 -15.28 20.53
C ASN A 356 -17.31 -14.23 21.14
N GLU A 357 -17.02 -12.94 20.95
CA GLU A 357 -17.85 -11.86 21.47
C GLU A 357 -19.17 -11.76 20.72
N LEU A 358 -19.13 -11.91 19.38
CA LEU A 358 -20.33 -11.92 18.54
C LEU A 358 -20.97 -13.30 18.40
N GLY A 359 -20.27 -14.37 18.81
CA GLY A 359 -20.70 -15.75 18.60
C GLY A 359 -20.81 -16.11 17.11
N TRP A 360 -19.91 -15.58 16.28
CA TRP A 360 -19.96 -15.69 14.83
C TRP A 360 -18.73 -16.39 14.25
N HIS A 361 -18.96 -17.39 13.41
CA HIS A 361 -17.92 -18.02 12.59
C HIS A 361 -17.56 -17.07 11.45
N ALA A 362 -16.48 -16.31 11.57
CA ALA A 362 -16.06 -15.34 10.57
C ALA A 362 -15.48 -16.01 9.32
N ILE A 363 -14.69 -17.07 9.49
CA ILE A 363 -14.07 -17.85 8.40
C ILE A 363 -14.40 -19.33 8.56
N GLY A 364 -14.98 -19.92 7.51
CA GLY A 364 -15.24 -21.35 7.41
C GLY A 364 -14.04 -22.14 6.85
N LYS A 365 -14.13 -23.47 6.91
CA LYS A 365 -13.03 -24.38 6.58
C LYS A 365 -12.51 -24.25 5.15
N GLU A 366 -13.39 -23.97 4.19
CA GLU A 366 -13.02 -23.76 2.78
C GLU A 366 -12.86 -22.29 2.43
N SER A 367 -12.74 -21.39 3.41
CA SER A 367 -12.88 -19.94 3.21
C SER A 367 -11.58 -19.16 3.41
N PHE A 368 -10.45 -19.84 3.60
CA PHE A 368 -9.12 -19.25 3.69
C PHE A 368 -8.14 -20.18 2.99
N VAL A 369 -7.62 -19.77 1.83
CA VAL A 369 -6.83 -20.67 0.97
C VAL A 369 -5.78 -19.92 0.16
N PHE A 370 -4.54 -20.40 0.21
CA PHE A 370 -3.50 -20.00 -0.72
C PHE A 370 -3.63 -20.78 -2.03
N LYS A 371 -3.64 -20.07 -3.16
CA LYS A 371 -3.71 -20.65 -4.50
C LYS A 371 -2.58 -20.16 -5.38
N ALA A 372 -2.03 -21.08 -6.16
CA ALA A 372 -1.14 -20.79 -7.27
C ALA A 372 -1.95 -20.71 -8.56
N HIS A 373 -1.97 -19.53 -9.18
CA HIS A 373 -2.64 -19.27 -10.46
C HIS A 373 -1.62 -19.30 -11.57
N GLN A 374 -1.93 -19.92 -12.70
CA GLN A 374 -0.99 -19.89 -13.83
C GLN A 374 -0.91 -18.48 -14.39
N ASP A 375 0.28 -17.88 -14.30
CA ASP A 375 0.52 -16.52 -14.77
C ASP A 375 1.13 -16.55 -16.17
N LYS A 376 0.35 -16.07 -17.15
CA LYS A 376 0.74 -15.94 -18.55
C LYS A 376 0.57 -14.47 -18.93
N PRO A 377 1.54 -13.61 -18.62
CA PRO A 377 1.43 -12.21 -18.95
C PRO A 377 1.36 -12.02 -20.47
N GLY A 378 0.60 -11.04 -20.93
CA GLY A 378 0.45 -10.71 -22.33
C GLY A 378 1.72 -10.09 -22.92
N LEU A 379 1.76 -8.76 -22.97
CA LEU A 379 2.84 -8.02 -23.63
C LEU A 379 4.00 -7.69 -22.68
N TRP A 380 3.71 -7.35 -21.42
CA TRP A 380 4.72 -6.88 -20.47
C TRP A 380 4.74 -7.74 -19.21
N ASP A 381 5.68 -8.69 -19.14
CA ASP A 381 5.80 -9.64 -18.04
C ASP A 381 5.74 -8.98 -16.67
N ALA A 382 6.64 -8.05 -16.33
CA ALA A 382 6.61 -7.42 -15.02
C ALA A 382 5.33 -6.56 -14.79
N TRP A 383 4.84 -5.86 -15.81
CA TRP A 383 3.75 -4.91 -15.61
C TRP A 383 2.39 -5.59 -15.47
N ASP A 384 2.11 -6.66 -16.21
CA ASP A 384 0.73 -7.14 -16.37
C ASP A 384 0.36 -8.31 -15.47
N ILE A 385 -0.92 -8.35 -15.09
CA ILE A 385 -1.61 -9.56 -14.67
C ILE A 385 -2.86 -9.64 -15.54
N GLU A 386 -2.93 -10.68 -16.36
CA GLU A 386 -4.05 -10.88 -17.28
C GLU A 386 -5.31 -11.28 -16.51
N LYS A 387 -6.47 -10.89 -17.05
CA LYS A 387 -7.77 -11.32 -16.50
C LYS A 387 -7.88 -12.84 -16.42
N SER A 388 -7.35 -13.53 -17.44
CA SER A 388 -7.35 -14.99 -17.52
C SER A 388 -6.55 -15.66 -16.39
N THR A 389 -5.50 -15.00 -15.87
CA THR A 389 -4.74 -15.48 -14.70
C THR A 389 -5.63 -15.58 -13.46
N LEU A 390 -6.58 -14.64 -13.25
CA LEU A 390 -7.47 -14.65 -12.08
C LEU A 390 -8.84 -15.30 -12.34
N GLU A 391 -9.18 -15.57 -13.61
CA GLU A 391 -10.30 -16.42 -13.99
C GLU A 391 -9.95 -17.92 -13.86
N ASP A 392 -8.66 -18.27 -13.93
CA ASP A 392 -8.16 -19.59 -13.56
C ASP A 392 -8.59 -19.92 -12.11
N PRO A 393 -9.18 -21.10 -11.84
CA PRO A 393 -9.56 -21.47 -10.48
C PRO A 393 -8.37 -21.58 -9.52
N GLY A 394 -7.15 -21.68 -10.06
CA GLY A 394 -5.90 -21.86 -9.33
C GLY A 394 -5.77 -23.24 -8.70
N VAL A 395 -4.54 -23.60 -8.33
CA VAL A 395 -4.25 -24.83 -7.60
C VAL A 395 -4.00 -24.50 -6.13
N PRO A 396 -4.81 -25.02 -5.18
CA PRO A 396 -4.55 -24.85 -3.75
C PRO A 396 -3.18 -25.40 -3.36
N LEU A 397 -2.48 -24.66 -2.50
CA LEU A 397 -1.29 -25.20 -1.82
C LEU A 397 -1.72 -26.33 -0.87
N LYS A 398 -0.83 -27.30 -0.64
CA LYS A 398 -1.10 -28.47 0.22
C LYS A 398 -0.22 -28.45 1.47
N PRO A 399 -0.70 -28.91 2.62
CA PRO A 399 0.14 -29.04 3.81
C PRO A 399 1.29 -30.02 3.55
N LEU A 400 2.49 -29.62 3.95
CA LEU A 400 3.70 -30.45 3.92
C LEU A 400 3.84 -31.27 5.20
N SER A 401 3.25 -30.80 6.30
CA SER A 401 3.13 -31.49 7.58
C SER A 401 1.90 -31.00 8.33
N LYS A 402 1.56 -31.68 9.43
CA LYS A 402 0.56 -31.21 10.40
C LYS A 402 0.99 -29.86 11.02
N PRO A 403 0.04 -29.06 11.51
CA PRO A 403 0.36 -27.81 12.20
C PRO A 403 1.11 -28.10 13.51
N ARG A 404 1.93 -27.14 13.95
CA ARG A 404 2.75 -27.25 15.16
C ARG A 404 2.60 -26.03 16.06
N ILE A 405 2.48 -26.25 17.38
CA ILE A 405 2.47 -25.17 18.36
C ILE A 405 3.89 -24.59 18.46
N LEU A 406 4.00 -23.27 18.29
CA LEU A 406 5.24 -22.53 18.50
C LEU A 406 5.30 -21.92 19.89
N LEU A 407 4.19 -21.36 20.35
CA LEU A 407 4.08 -20.66 21.61
C LEU A 407 2.73 -20.96 22.24
N ASN A 408 2.76 -21.32 23.52
CA ASN A 408 1.57 -21.53 24.33
C ASN A 408 1.77 -20.83 25.66
N GLY A 409 1.15 -19.67 25.83
CA GLY A 409 1.17 -18.97 27.08
C GLY A 409 0.03 -17.97 27.21
N PRO A 410 -0.12 -17.37 28.39
CA PRO A 410 -1.30 -16.62 28.81
C PRO A 410 -1.56 -15.33 28.01
N LEU A 411 -0.54 -14.79 27.34
CA LEU A 411 -0.64 -13.60 26.49
C LEU A 411 -0.49 -13.90 25.00
N ILE A 412 0.37 -14.85 24.63
CA ILE A 412 0.71 -15.13 23.24
C ILE A 412 0.56 -16.62 22.99
N ALA A 413 -0.29 -16.94 22.02
CA ALA A 413 -0.47 -18.27 21.49
C ALA A 413 -0.17 -18.25 19.99
N CYS A 414 0.74 -19.11 19.53
CA CYS A 414 1.12 -19.19 18.13
C CYS A 414 1.24 -20.63 17.65
N ALA A 415 0.87 -20.86 16.41
CA ALA A 415 1.10 -22.11 15.69
C ALA A 415 1.53 -21.84 14.25
N GLU A 416 2.15 -22.84 13.64
CA GLU A 416 2.59 -22.78 12.24
C GLU A 416 2.06 -23.95 11.43
N ILE A 417 1.94 -23.75 10.13
CA ILE A 417 1.69 -24.81 9.15
C ILE A 417 2.49 -24.56 7.86
N PRO A 418 3.34 -25.51 7.43
CA PRO A 418 4.04 -25.39 6.15
C PRO A 418 3.15 -25.88 5.01
N LEU A 419 3.01 -25.06 3.99
CA LEU A 419 2.24 -25.31 2.77
C LEU A 419 3.19 -25.38 1.55
N GLY A 420 2.86 -26.24 0.58
CA GLY A 420 3.71 -26.52 -0.57
C GLY A 420 2.99 -26.47 -1.90
N PHE A 421 3.72 -26.03 -2.93
CA PHE A 421 3.31 -26.10 -4.33
C PHE A 421 4.55 -26.30 -5.20
N LYS A 422 4.65 -27.44 -5.89
CA LYS A 422 5.84 -27.83 -6.68
C LYS A 422 7.13 -27.69 -5.83
N SER A 423 8.07 -26.85 -6.25
CA SER A 423 9.31 -26.53 -5.54
C SER A 423 9.21 -25.26 -4.68
N SER A 424 8.03 -24.65 -4.58
CA SER A 424 7.73 -23.51 -3.72
C SER A 424 7.16 -23.95 -2.37
N GLN A 425 7.42 -23.15 -1.33
CA GLN A 425 6.91 -23.36 0.02
C GLN A 425 6.44 -22.05 0.63
N VAL A 426 5.40 -22.12 1.46
CA VAL A 426 4.89 -21.03 2.29
C VAL A 426 4.79 -21.55 3.72
N LEU A 427 5.53 -20.96 4.65
CA LEU A 427 5.35 -21.20 6.08
C LEU A 427 4.37 -20.16 6.61
N GLU A 428 3.18 -20.60 7.01
CA GLU A 428 2.18 -19.76 7.64
C GLU A 428 2.30 -19.86 9.15
N ILE A 429 2.51 -18.72 9.81
CA ILE A 429 2.57 -18.60 11.28
C ILE A 429 1.40 -17.74 11.72
N VAL A 430 0.53 -18.30 12.55
CA VAL A 430 -0.66 -17.62 13.10
C VAL A 430 -0.43 -17.37 14.59
N CYS A 431 -0.62 -16.13 15.02
CA CYS A 431 -0.50 -15.72 16.41
C CYS A 431 -1.73 -14.94 16.89
N LEU A 432 -2.16 -15.24 18.11
CA LEU A 432 -3.10 -14.43 18.87
C LEU A 432 -2.38 -13.81 20.07
N LYS A 433 -2.66 -12.53 20.33
CA LYS A 433 -2.00 -11.75 21.38
C LYS A 433 -3.00 -11.06 22.30
N GLY A 434 -2.67 -11.04 23.59
CA GLY A 434 -3.43 -10.34 24.63
C GLY A 434 -4.91 -10.65 24.56
N SER A 435 -5.75 -9.63 24.77
CA SER A 435 -7.18 -9.69 24.45
C SER A 435 -7.51 -8.89 23.18
N LEU A 436 -6.59 -8.87 22.21
CA LEU A 436 -6.77 -8.14 20.95
C LEU A 436 -7.61 -8.96 19.98
N LYS A 437 -8.56 -8.30 19.30
CA LYS A 437 -9.38 -8.90 18.25
C LYS A 437 -8.67 -8.88 16.90
N ILE A 438 -7.43 -9.33 16.88
CA ILE A 438 -6.53 -9.34 15.72
C ILE A 438 -5.91 -10.73 15.62
N VAL A 439 -6.01 -11.32 14.43
CA VAL A 439 -5.26 -12.53 14.07
C VAL A 439 -4.04 -12.08 13.28
N GLU A 440 -2.85 -12.27 13.85
CA GLU A 440 -1.61 -11.96 13.13
C GLU A 440 -1.17 -13.17 12.31
N ILE A 441 -0.96 -12.96 11.02
CA ILE A 441 -0.45 -13.97 10.10
C ILE A 441 0.88 -13.49 9.53
N SER A 442 1.94 -14.26 9.78
CA SER A 442 3.26 -14.03 9.21
C SER A 442 3.59 -15.12 8.20
N LEU A 443 4.08 -14.73 7.04
CA LEU A 443 4.36 -15.64 5.93
C LEU A 443 5.85 -15.70 5.62
N GLY A 444 6.43 -16.89 5.73
CA GLY A 444 7.74 -17.20 5.16
C GLY A 444 7.56 -17.77 3.76
N VAL A 445 7.86 -16.99 2.72
CA VAL A 445 7.60 -17.39 1.32
C VAL A 445 8.90 -17.72 0.59
N ALA A 446 9.07 -18.98 0.20
CA ALA A 446 10.12 -19.43 -0.70
C ALA A 446 9.50 -19.75 -2.09
N TRP A 447 9.23 -18.71 -2.88
CA TRP A 447 8.58 -18.83 -4.18
C TRP A 447 9.60 -19.09 -5.30
N LYS A 448 9.55 -20.29 -5.90
CA LYS A 448 10.47 -20.71 -6.98
C LYS A 448 9.74 -21.13 -8.26
N SER A 449 8.42 -21.21 -8.21
CA SER A 449 7.56 -21.66 -9.31
C SER A 449 7.31 -20.52 -10.30
N ARG A 450 8.17 -20.43 -11.32
CA ARG A 450 8.04 -19.42 -12.40
C ARG A 450 6.75 -19.58 -13.19
N GLY A 451 6.16 -18.46 -13.63
CA GLY A 451 4.90 -18.42 -14.37
C GLY A 451 3.68 -18.77 -13.51
N TYR A 452 3.78 -18.52 -12.20
CA TYR A 452 2.67 -18.68 -11.27
C TYR A 452 2.57 -17.51 -10.29
N LEU A 453 1.36 -17.01 -10.14
CA LEU A 453 0.98 -16.01 -9.16
C LEU A 453 0.51 -16.70 -7.87
N LEU A 454 1.09 -16.35 -6.73
CA LEU A 454 0.62 -16.78 -5.41
C LEU A 454 -0.40 -15.76 -4.86
N LYS A 455 -1.62 -16.20 -4.60
CA LYS A 455 -2.69 -15.36 -4.07
C LYS A 455 -3.39 -16.04 -2.89
N LEU A 456 -3.57 -15.31 -1.79
CA LEU A 456 -4.42 -15.70 -0.67
C LEU A 456 -5.86 -15.31 -1.01
N TRP A 457 -6.80 -16.24 -0.85
CA TRP A 457 -8.22 -15.99 -1.00
C TRP A 457 -8.94 -16.22 0.32
N VAL A 458 -9.74 -15.23 0.73
CA VAL A 458 -10.50 -15.21 1.98
C VAL A 458 -11.98 -14.95 1.66
N LYS A 459 -12.88 -15.80 2.15
CA LYS A 459 -14.33 -15.64 2.03
C LYS A 459 -14.95 -15.41 3.41
N PRO A 460 -15.22 -14.16 3.80
CA PRO A 460 -15.96 -13.90 5.03
C PRO A 460 -17.31 -14.64 5.03
N SER A 461 -17.71 -15.19 6.16
CA SER A 461 -19.02 -15.83 6.35
C SER A 461 -20.12 -14.79 6.58
N LEU A 462 -20.16 -13.81 5.68
CA LEU A 462 -21.15 -12.73 5.60
C LEU A 462 -21.38 -12.34 4.13
N SER A 463 -22.51 -11.74 3.83
CA SER A 463 -22.80 -11.18 2.51
C SER A 463 -22.59 -9.68 2.52
N PHE A 464 -21.82 -9.17 1.58
CA PHE A 464 -21.51 -7.75 1.44
C PHE A 464 -21.72 -7.31 0.00
N LYS A 465 -22.22 -6.08 -0.19
CA LYS A 465 -22.41 -5.48 -1.53
C LYS A 465 -21.20 -4.68 -1.99
N TYR A 466 -20.43 -4.18 -1.02
CA TYR A 466 -19.27 -3.35 -1.23
C TYR A 466 -18.16 -3.79 -0.29
N VAL A 467 -16.93 -3.53 -0.71
CA VAL A 467 -15.77 -3.49 0.17
C VAL A 467 -15.32 -2.05 0.35
N ASP A 468 -14.89 -1.72 1.55
CA ASP A 468 -14.24 -0.45 1.85
C ASP A 468 -12.73 -0.66 1.72
N CYS A 469 -12.09 0.07 0.80
CA CYS A 469 -10.67 -0.05 0.54
C CYS A 469 -9.94 1.22 0.95
N GLU A 470 -8.86 1.07 1.71
CA GLU A 470 -7.99 2.20 2.00
C GLU A 470 -7.28 2.71 0.74
N ILE A 471 -7.33 4.03 0.56
CA ILE A 471 -6.52 4.78 -0.41
C ILE A 471 -5.77 5.91 0.32
N PRO A 472 -4.77 6.57 -0.30
CA PRO A 472 -4.12 7.72 0.31
C PRO A 472 -5.13 8.78 0.77
N PHE A 473 -5.15 9.05 2.08
CA PHE A 473 -6.04 10.02 2.75
C PHE A 473 -7.55 9.81 2.52
N GLY A 474 -8.01 8.58 2.28
CA GLY A 474 -9.43 8.31 2.09
C GLY A 474 -9.80 6.83 2.07
N VAL A 475 -11.09 6.57 1.87
CA VAL A 475 -11.65 5.22 1.71
C VAL A 475 -12.49 5.21 0.43
N LEU A 476 -12.24 4.22 -0.43
CA LEU A 476 -13.00 4.02 -1.65
C LEU A 476 -13.87 2.77 -1.52
N LYS A 477 -15.16 2.91 -1.79
CA LYS A 477 -16.10 1.79 -1.87
C LYS A 477 -16.02 1.15 -3.25
N ARG A 478 -15.69 -0.14 -3.30
CA ARG A 478 -15.72 -0.93 -4.53
C ARG A 478 -16.82 -1.98 -4.44
N PRO A 479 -17.63 -2.20 -5.50
CA PRO A 479 -18.68 -3.20 -5.46
C PRO A 479 -18.08 -4.60 -5.40
N ALA A 480 -18.73 -5.49 -4.64
CA ALA A 480 -18.36 -6.90 -4.60
C ALA A 480 -18.69 -7.61 -5.91
N GLU A 481 -19.74 -7.14 -6.60
CA GLU A 481 -20.20 -7.64 -7.89
C GLU A 481 -20.18 -6.48 -8.91
N PRO A 482 -19.32 -6.53 -9.94
CA PRO A 482 -19.21 -5.48 -10.96
C PRO A 482 -20.51 -5.25 -11.75
N ARG A 483 -20.90 -3.98 -11.94
CA ARG A 483 -22.15 -3.58 -12.61
C ARG A 483 -21.97 -3.16 -14.06
N ASP A 484 -20.79 -2.65 -14.40
CA ASP A 484 -20.43 -2.20 -15.75
C ASP A 484 -19.02 -2.67 -16.15
N ASP A 485 -18.61 -2.36 -17.38
CA ASP A 485 -17.30 -2.80 -17.90
C ASP A 485 -16.13 -2.11 -17.20
N PHE A 486 -16.30 -0.88 -16.69
CA PHE A 486 -15.27 -0.17 -15.93
C PHE A 486 -15.05 -0.79 -14.54
N GLU A 487 -16.11 -1.32 -13.93
CA GLU A 487 -16.02 -2.10 -12.70
C GLU A 487 -15.46 -3.50 -12.97
N ARG A 488 -15.85 -4.15 -14.08
CA ARG A 488 -15.30 -5.47 -14.47
C ARG A 488 -13.81 -5.42 -14.79
N ALA A 489 -13.32 -4.29 -15.29
CA ALA A 489 -11.89 -4.08 -15.51
C ALA A 489 -11.07 -4.02 -14.21
N LYS A 490 -11.70 -3.84 -13.04
CA LYS A 490 -11.03 -3.82 -11.72
C LYS A 490 -10.95 -5.22 -11.10
N TYR A 491 -10.50 -6.21 -11.87
CA TYR A 491 -10.30 -7.57 -11.36
C TYR A 491 -9.06 -7.71 -10.46
N GLU A 492 -8.10 -6.78 -10.58
CA GLU A 492 -6.97 -6.59 -9.67
C GLU A 492 -6.80 -5.07 -9.45
N PHE A 493 -6.78 -4.60 -8.21
CA PHE A 493 -6.75 -3.18 -7.89
C PHE A 493 -5.87 -2.86 -6.67
N PRO A 494 -5.36 -1.62 -6.56
CA PRO A 494 -4.51 -1.24 -5.45
C PRO A 494 -5.32 -0.93 -4.18
N VAL A 495 -4.79 -1.39 -3.04
CA VAL A 495 -5.23 -1.01 -1.69
C VAL A 495 -3.99 -0.66 -0.87
N LEU A 496 -4.08 0.40 -0.06
CA LEU A 496 -2.91 0.91 0.67
C LEU A 496 -2.49 -0.02 1.81
N ARG A 497 -3.35 -0.21 2.83
CA ARG A 497 -3.05 -1.14 3.95
C ARG A 497 -4.19 -2.06 4.33
N TRP A 498 -5.45 -1.70 4.06
CA TRP A 498 -6.57 -2.53 4.50
C TRP A 498 -7.77 -2.49 3.57
N ILE A 499 -8.48 -3.62 3.54
CA ILE A 499 -9.77 -3.81 2.89
C ILE A 499 -10.75 -4.38 3.91
N ASP A 500 -11.96 -3.83 3.99
CA ASP A 500 -13.03 -4.29 4.87
C ASP A 500 -14.23 -4.78 4.08
N ALA A 501 -14.79 -5.92 4.51
CA ALA A 501 -16.10 -6.39 4.10
C ALA A 501 -17.02 -6.47 5.32
N SER A 502 -18.10 -5.69 5.31
CA SER A 502 -19.03 -5.59 6.44
C SER A 502 -20.49 -5.51 5.99
N ASP A 503 -21.40 -5.97 6.87
CA ASP A 503 -22.86 -5.93 6.67
C ASP A 503 -23.57 -4.90 7.57
N GLY A 504 -22.79 -4.12 8.33
CA GLY A 504 -23.28 -3.13 9.30
C GLY A 504 -23.47 -3.67 10.72
N LEU A 505 -23.45 -4.98 10.93
CA LEU A 505 -23.46 -5.62 12.25
C LEU A 505 -22.11 -6.28 12.57
N LYS A 506 -21.50 -6.89 11.56
CA LYS A 506 -20.21 -7.56 11.65
C LYS A 506 -19.39 -7.31 10.39
N GLY A 507 -18.09 -7.52 10.50
CA GLY A 507 -17.17 -7.31 9.39
C GLY A 507 -15.89 -8.10 9.56
N LEU A 508 -15.18 -8.27 8.46
CA LEU A 508 -13.83 -8.81 8.43
C LEU A 508 -12.95 -7.88 7.62
N ALA A 509 -11.92 -7.35 8.27
CA ALA A 509 -10.89 -6.55 7.61
C ALA A 509 -9.62 -7.40 7.39
N LEU A 510 -9.06 -7.32 6.20
CA LEU A 510 -7.72 -7.84 5.88
C LEU A 510 -6.74 -6.68 5.83
N LEU A 511 -5.68 -6.75 6.65
CA LEU A 511 -4.65 -5.73 6.76
C LEU A 511 -3.33 -6.27 6.21
N SER A 512 -2.73 -5.55 5.26
CA SER A 512 -1.36 -5.80 4.80
C SER A 512 -0.64 -4.49 4.49
N PRO A 513 0.42 -4.14 5.23
CA PRO A 513 1.11 -2.86 5.05
C PRO A 513 2.11 -2.83 3.87
N THR A 514 2.37 -3.97 3.22
CA THR A 514 3.41 -4.11 2.17
C THR A 514 2.93 -4.84 0.92
N LEU A 515 1.71 -5.39 0.92
CA LEU A 515 1.09 -6.03 -0.24
C LEU A 515 -0.11 -5.21 -0.69
N HIS A 516 -0.12 -4.83 -1.96
CA HIS A 516 -1.04 -3.81 -2.47
C HIS A 516 -2.00 -4.33 -3.55
N GLY A 517 -1.78 -5.53 -4.10
CA GLY A 517 -2.64 -6.12 -5.13
C GLY A 517 -3.81 -6.90 -4.53
N TYR A 518 -5.04 -6.44 -4.76
CA TYR A 518 -6.26 -7.06 -4.25
C TYR A 518 -7.27 -7.38 -5.35
N SER A 519 -8.12 -8.37 -5.09
CA SER A 519 -9.28 -8.71 -5.93
C SER A 519 -10.52 -8.91 -5.08
N VAL A 520 -11.70 -8.70 -5.67
CA VAL A 520 -12.97 -9.13 -5.08
C VAL A 520 -13.82 -9.81 -6.16
N LYS A 521 -14.32 -11.00 -5.86
CA LYS A 521 -15.15 -11.80 -6.79
C LYS A 521 -15.94 -12.87 -6.03
N ASP A 522 -17.24 -13.04 -6.31
CA ASP A 522 -18.08 -14.11 -5.75
C ASP A 522 -18.05 -14.19 -4.21
N GLY A 523 -17.97 -13.02 -3.55
CA GLY A 523 -17.83 -12.87 -2.10
C GLY A 523 -16.44 -13.20 -1.54
N TRP A 524 -15.46 -13.51 -2.38
CA TRP A 524 -14.07 -13.69 -2.00
C TRP A 524 -13.29 -12.38 -2.08
N ILE A 525 -12.41 -12.16 -1.11
CA ILE A 525 -11.37 -11.15 -1.13
C ILE A 525 -10.04 -11.86 -1.39
N GLY A 526 -9.32 -11.43 -2.41
CA GLY A 526 -8.02 -11.96 -2.79
C GLY A 526 -6.91 -10.98 -2.47
N LEU A 527 -5.82 -11.44 -1.88
CA LEU A 527 -4.58 -10.69 -1.64
C LEU A 527 -3.43 -11.36 -2.39
N THR A 528 -2.83 -10.64 -3.33
CA THR A 528 -1.71 -11.11 -4.11
C THR A 528 -0.43 -11.06 -3.27
N ILE A 529 0.23 -12.21 -3.10
CA ILE A 529 1.41 -12.38 -2.22
C ILE A 529 2.71 -12.29 -3.01
N ALA A 530 2.78 -13.01 -4.13
CA ALA A 530 3.98 -13.08 -4.96
C ALA A 530 3.61 -13.34 -6.41
N LYS A 531 4.46 -12.85 -7.31
CA LYS A 531 4.41 -13.09 -8.75
C LYS A 531 5.77 -13.60 -9.20
#